data_AF-A0A961LLR8-F1
#
_entry.id   AF-A0A961LLR8-F1
#
_cell.length_a   1.000
_cell.length_b   1.000
_cell.length_c   1.000
_cell.angle_alpha   90.00
_cell.angle_beta   90.00
_cell.angle_gamma   90.00
#
_symmetry.space_group_name_H-M   'P 1'
#
loop_
_entity.id
_entity.type
_entity.pdbx_description
1 polymer ?
#
loop_
_entity_poly.entity_id
_entity_poly.type
_entity_poly.pdbx_seq_one_letter_code
_entity_poly.pdbx_strand_id
1 'polypeptide(L)'
;FFSLYKVLYVTIEMRHTPFYGWIHDLAAPDPTSLFNLFGLLPYDVPQFLMIGVWPLIMGITMFLQMRMNPTPPDPTQAMIFTWMPVLFTFMMATFPAGLIIYWAWNNTLSIIQQAVIMKRQGAKIELWDNLRGLFGRKKPAE
;
A
#
# COMPACT_ATOMS: atom_id res chain seq x y z
N PHE A 1 -11.14 -3.89 9.16
CA PHE A 1 -11.40 -2.83 8.16
C PHE A 1 -12.63 -2.01 8.50
N PHE A 2 -13.84 -2.55 8.35
CA PHE A 2 -15.09 -1.79 8.41
C PHE A 2 -15.29 -1.03 9.74
N SER A 3 -14.95 -1.62 10.88
CA SER A 3 -15.06 -0.95 12.18
C SER A 3 -14.17 0.29 12.27
N LEU A 4 -12.90 0.20 11.87
CA LEU A 4 -11.99 1.35 11.87
C LEU A 4 -12.43 2.43 10.88
N TYR A 5 -12.87 2.02 9.69
CA TYR A 5 -13.47 2.94 8.72
C TYR A 5 -14.66 3.69 9.33
N LYS A 6 -15.56 2.99 10.03
CA LYS A 6 -16.70 3.61 10.71
C LYS A 6 -16.29 4.57 11.82
N VAL A 7 -15.30 4.21 12.63
CA VAL A 7 -14.77 5.11 13.68
C VAL A 7 -14.24 6.40 13.06
N LEU A 8 -13.43 6.31 12.01
CA LEU A 8 -12.88 7.50 11.33
C LEU A 8 -13.96 8.34 10.64
N TYR A 9 -15.00 7.70 10.10
CA TYR A 9 -16.02 8.38 9.32
C TYR A 9 -17.16 8.98 10.16
N VAL A 10 -17.50 8.36 11.29
CA VAL A 10 -18.71 8.70 12.07
C VAL A 10 -18.37 9.42 13.38
N THR A 11 -17.22 9.15 13.99
CA THR A 11 -16.87 9.75 15.28
C THR A 11 -16.45 11.21 15.09
N ILE A 12 -17.16 12.13 15.73
CA ILE A 12 -16.89 13.58 15.62
C ILE A 12 -15.48 13.95 16.12
N GLU A 13 -14.97 13.23 17.11
CA GLU A 13 -13.63 13.44 17.66
C GLU A 13 -12.52 13.17 16.65
N MET A 14 -12.77 12.33 15.64
CA MET A 14 -11.80 12.01 14.58
C MET A 14 -11.76 13.06 13.47
N ARG A 15 -12.76 13.95 13.43
CA ARG A 15 -12.83 15.02 12.43
C ARG A 15 -11.82 16.11 12.77
N HIS A 16 -11.02 16.50 11.80
CA HIS A 16 -9.97 17.51 11.96
C HIS A 16 -8.93 17.12 13.03
N THR A 17 -8.82 15.84 13.36
CA THR A 17 -7.76 15.35 14.24
C THR A 17 -6.45 15.37 13.47
N PRO A 18 -5.46 16.18 13.87
CA PRO A 18 -4.19 16.21 13.20
C PRO A 18 -3.37 14.96 13.53
N PHE A 19 -2.47 14.63 12.61
CA PHE A 19 -1.41 13.64 12.83
C PHE A 19 -0.05 14.30 12.56
N TYR A 20 0.88 13.59 11.93
CA TYR A 20 2.23 14.04 11.64
C TYR A 20 2.35 14.67 10.25
N GLY A 21 3.19 15.70 10.12
CA GLY A 21 3.50 16.35 8.85
C GLY A 21 2.32 17.11 8.24
N TRP A 22 1.95 16.77 7.01
CA TRP A 22 0.87 17.39 6.23
C TRP A 22 -0.52 16.84 6.54
N ILE A 23 -0.63 15.82 7.40
CA ILE A 23 -1.93 15.24 7.77
C ILE A 23 -2.54 16.05 8.91
N HIS A 24 -3.48 16.91 8.55
CA HIS A 24 -4.22 17.76 9.49
C HIS A 24 -5.62 17.21 9.83
N ASP A 25 -6.05 16.15 9.15
CA ASP A 25 -7.35 15.50 9.40
C ASP A 25 -7.27 13.99 9.09
N LEU A 26 -7.37 13.15 10.12
CA LEU A 26 -7.35 11.69 9.98
C LEU A 26 -8.63 11.13 9.33
N ALA A 27 -9.75 11.86 9.39
CA ALA A 27 -11.03 11.47 8.81
C ALA A 27 -11.14 11.85 7.31
N ALA A 28 -10.30 12.76 6.83
CA ALA A 28 -10.25 13.17 5.43
C ALA A 28 -9.23 12.33 4.62
N PRO A 29 -9.35 12.27 3.28
CA PRO A 29 -8.31 11.70 2.42
C PRO A 29 -6.97 12.42 2.56
N ASP A 30 -5.87 11.76 2.19
CA ASP A 30 -4.54 12.40 2.12
C ASP A 30 -4.61 13.60 1.15
N PRO A 31 -4.26 14.82 1.59
CA PRO A 31 -4.39 16.01 0.75
C PRO A 31 -3.31 16.10 -0.35
N THR A 32 -2.30 15.24 -0.32
CA THR A 32 -1.21 15.26 -1.30
C THR A 32 -1.56 14.47 -2.56
N SER A 33 -0.82 14.72 -3.65
CA SER A 33 -0.91 13.89 -4.85
C SER A 33 0.44 13.76 -5.55
N LEU A 34 0.75 12.57 -6.05
CA LEU A 34 1.92 12.33 -6.89
C LEU A 34 1.99 13.29 -8.09
N PHE A 35 0.84 13.64 -8.67
CA PHE A 35 0.79 14.37 -9.94
C PHE A 35 1.15 15.85 -9.78
N ASN A 36 0.81 16.48 -8.66
CA ASN A 36 1.25 17.85 -8.34
C ASN A 36 2.52 17.88 -7.48
N LEU A 37 3.33 16.81 -7.54
CA LEU A 37 4.55 16.65 -6.75
C LEU A 37 4.31 16.89 -5.25
N PHE A 38 3.25 16.27 -4.73
CA PHE A 38 2.82 16.33 -3.33
C PHE A 38 2.52 17.76 -2.83
N GLY A 39 2.00 18.60 -3.72
CA GLY A 39 1.67 20.01 -3.44
C GLY A 39 2.79 21.00 -3.76
N LEU A 40 3.92 20.56 -4.34
CA LEU A 40 4.98 21.46 -4.81
C LEU A 40 4.55 22.28 -6.04
N LEU A 41 3.70 21.71 -6.90
CA LEU A 41 3.14 22.41 -8.05
C LEU A 41 1.78 23.03 -7.69
N PRO A 42 1.54 24.33 -7.97
CA PRO A 42 0.35 25.05 -7.53
C PRO A 42 -0.83 24.83 -8.48
N TYR A 43 -1.25 23.58 -8.66
CA TYR A 43 -2.45 23.23 -9.41
C TYR A 43 -3.22 22.08 -8.77
N ASP A 44 -4.53 22.06 -9.01
CA ASP A 44 -5.43 21.05 -8.47
C ASP A 44 -5.40 19.77 -9.29
N VAL A 45 -5.33 18.64 -8.60
CA VAL A 45 -5.34 17.31 -9.23
C VAL A 45 -6.77 16.77 -9.20
N PRO A 46 -7.31 16.29 -10.34
CA PRO A 46 -8.62 15.64 -10.36
C PRO A 46 -8.72 14.52 -9.34
N GLN A 47 -9.87 14.36 -8.70
CA GLN A 47 -10.05 13.46 -7.55
C GLN A 47 -9.59 12.01 -7.82
N PHE A 48 -9.81 11.48 -9.02
CA PHE A 48 -9.41 10.12 -9.40
C PHE A 48 -7.89 9.93 -9.55
N LEU A 49 -7.13 11.03 -9.58
CA LEU A 49 -5.66 11.06 -9.59
C LEU A 49 -5.09 11.54 -8.24
N MET A 50 -5.90 11.68 -7.19
CA MET A 50 -5.41 12.05 -5.86
C MET A 50 -4.75 10.87 -5.15
N ILE A 51 -3.59 10.46 -5.66
CA ILE A 51 -2.76 9.41 -5.06
C ILE A 51 -1.72 10.08 -4.17
N GLY A 52 -2.06 10.23 -2.89
CA GLY A 52 -1.19 10.83 -1.89
C GLY A 52 -0.02 9.95 -1.47
N VAL A 53 0.82 10.50 -0.60
CA VAL A 53 1.99 9.82 -0.05
C VAL A 53 1.58 8.55 0.70
N TRP A 54 0.55 8.59 1.55
CA TRP A 54 0.13 7.42 2.33
C TRP A 54 -0.43 6.28 1.47
N PRO A 55 -1.31 6.52 0.48
CA PRO A 55 -1.72 5.49 -0.47
C PRO A 55 -0.54 4.84 -1.22
N LEU A 56 0.48 5.61 -1.60
CA LEU A 56 1.69 5.06 -2.22
C LEU A 56 2.48 4.16 -1.27
N ILE A 57 2.71 4.61 -0.02
CA ILE A 57 3.38 3.80 1.01
C ILE A 57 2.59 2.51 1.27
N MET A 58 1.26 2.61 1.38
CA MET A 58 0.38 1.46 1.55
C MET A 58 0.47 0.49 0.37
N GLY A 59 0.46 1.00 -0.87
CA GLY A 59 0.66 0.19 -2.09
C GLY A 59 2.00 -0.53 -2.14
N ILE A 60 3.09 0.18 -1.83
CA ILE A 60 4.45 -0.38 -1.78
C ILE A 60 4.53 -1.46 -0.71
N THR A 61 4.08 -1.17 0.51
CA THR A 61 4.13 -2.14 1.61
C THR A 61 3.24 -3.36 1.35
N MET A 62 2.05 -3.17 0.78
CA MET A 62 1.19 -4.28 0.36
C MET A 62 1.87 -5.14 -0.72
N PHE A 63 2.48 -4.51 -1.72
CA PHE A 63 3.21 -5.21 -2.78
C PHE A 63 4.39 -6.02 -2.20
N LEU A 64 5.18 -5.43 -1.31
CA LEU A 64 6.29 -6.11 -0.65
C LEU A 64 5.81 -7.28 0.21
N GLN A 65 4.74 -7.09 0.99
CA GLN A 65 4.13 -8.14 1.80
C GLN A 65 3.67 -9.32 0.94
N MET A 66 3.00 -9.06 -0.19
CA MET A 66 2.58 -10.12 -1.10
C MET A 66 3.77 -10.90 -1.69
N ARG A 67 4.87 -10.20 -1.97
CA ARG A 67 6.10 -10.80 -2.51
C ARG A 67 6.89 -11.62 -1.48
N MET A 68 6.51 -11.61 -0.21
CA MET A 68 7.07 -12.53 0.77
C MET A 68 6.53 -13.95 0.62
N ASN A 69 5.39 -14.12 -0.06
CA ASN A 69 4.81 -15.42 -0.32
C ASN A 69 5.39 -16.03 -1.61
N PRO A 70 5.50 -17.36 -1.71
CA PRO A 70 5.88 -18.03 -2.95
C PRO A 70 4.97 -17.61 -4.11
N THR A 71 5.56 -17.37 -5.29
CA THR A 71 4.77 -17.01 -6.47
C THR A 71 3.90 -18.19 -6.89
N PRO A 72 2.59 -17.99 -7.14
CA PRO A 72 1.72 -19.06 -7.62
C PRO A 72 2.23 -19.67 -8.94
N PRO A 73 2.10 -21.00 -9.14
CA PRO A 73 2.54 -21.63 -10.38
C PRO A 73 1.67 -21.24 -11.59
N ASP A 74 0.40 -20.89 -11.35
CA ASP A 74 -0.52 -20.45 -12.39
C ASP A 74 -0.23 -18.99 -12.82
N PRO A 75 -0.05 -18.72 -14.12
CA PRO A 75 0.29 -17.38 -14.63
C PRO A 75 -0.83 -16.35 -14.45
N THR A 76 -2.09 -16.77 -14.48
CA THR A 76 -3.25 -15.89 -14.26
C THR A 76 -3.30 -15.45 -12.80
N GLN A 77 -3.08 -16.37 -11.86
CA GLN A 77 -3.02 -16.04 -10.44
C GLN A 77 -1.84 -15.12 -10.10
N ALA A 78 -0.66 -15.40 -10.68
CA ALA A 78 0.51 -14.55 -10.53
C ALA A 78 0.29 -13.12 -11.06
N MET A 79 -0.46 -12.98 -12.18
CA MET A 79 -0.86 -11.70 -12.72
C MET A 79 -1.76 -10.93 -11.73
N ILE A 80 -2.78 -11.59 -11.18
CA ILE A 80 -3.68 -10.98 -10.18
C ILE A 80 -2.87 -10.47 -8.97
N PHE A 81 -1.95 -11.27 -8.43
CA PHE A 81 -1.13 -10.87 -7.27
C PHE A 81 -0.19 -9.70 -7.58
N THR A 82 0.21 -9.56 -8.84
CA THR A 82 1.07 -8.46 -9.28
C THR A 82 0.28 -7.15 -9.40
N TRP A 83 -0.96 -7.21 -9.89
CA TRP A 83 -1.78 -6.01 -10.14
C TRP A 83 -2.70 -5.61 -9.00
N MET A 84 -3.09 -6.55 -8.14
CA MET A 84 -4.00 -6.27 -7.02
C MET A 84 -3.49 -5.10 -6.16
N PRO A 85 -2.20 -5.03 -5.79
CA PRO A 85 -1.73 -3.91 -4.98
C PRO A 85 -1.93 -2.55 -5.66
N VAL A 86 -1.71 -2.48 -6.97
CA VAL A 86 -1.90 -1.26 -7.76
C VAL A 86 -3.38 -0.87 -7.75
N LEU A 87 -4.27 -1.78 -8.11
CA LEU A 87 -5.72 -1.52 -8.15
C LEU A 87 -6.25 -1.08 -6.77
N PHE A 88 -5.83 -1.74 -5.70
CA PHE A 88 -6.22 -1.38 -4.34
C PHE A 88 -5.68 -0.01 -3.92
N THR A 89 -4.46 0.37 -4.32
CA THR A 89 -3.94 1.71 -4.06
C THR A 89 -4.83 2.79 -4.66
N PHE A 90 -5.24 2.66 -5.93
CA PHE A 90 -6.15 3.63 -6.55
C PHE A 90 -7.53 3.65 -5.87
N MET A 91 -8.10 2.47 -5.61
CA MET A 91 -9.42 2.36 -4.97
C MET A 91 -9.43 2.94 -3.54
N MET A 92 -8.37 2.74 -2.78
CA MET A 92 -8.27 3.18 -1.39
C MET A 92 -7.72 4.61 -1.24
N ALA A 93 -7.21 5.23 -2.31
CA ALA A 93 -6.64 6.57 -2.23
C ALA A 93 -7.62 7.64 -1.72
N THR A 94 -8.92 7.45 -1.95
CA THR A 94 -9.97 8.38 -1.50
C THR A 94 -10.53 8.08 -0.12
N PHE A 95 -10.01 7.08 0.60
CA PHE A 95 -10.45 6.74 1.95
C PHE A 95 -9.79 7.64 3.00
N PRO A 96 -10.35 7.72 4.22
CA PRO A 96 -9.74 8.47 5.33
C PRO A 96 -8.27 8.12 5.54
N ALA A 97 -7.40 9.12 5.64
CA ALA A 97 -5.96 8.94 5.78
C ALA A 97 -5.60 8.06 6.98
N GLY A 98 -6.32 8.16 8.09
CA GLY A 98 -6.12 7.31 9.26
C GLY A 98 -6.27 5.81 8.97
N LEU A 99 -7.16 5.44 8.04
CA LEU A 99 -7.34 4.05 7.63
C LEU A 99 -6.15 3.55 6.80
N ILE A 100 -5.65 4.42 5.91
CA ILE A 100 -4.52 4.12 5.03
C ILE A 100 -3.22 4.02 5.81
N ILE A 101 -3.02 4.92 6.78
CA ILE A 101 -1.90 4.89 7.73
C ILE A 101 -1.92 3.57 8.52
N TYR A 102 -3.08 3.17 9.03
CA TYR A 102 -3.23 1.89 9.74
C TYR A 102 -2.84 0.70 8.84
N TRP A 103 -3.27 0.68 7.58
CA TRP A 103 -2.91 -0.38 6.63
C TRP A 103 -1.41 -0.39 6.32
N ALA A 104 -0.82 0.75 6.00
CA ALA A 104 0.62 0.86 5.74
C ALA A 104 1.44 0.35 6.92
N TRP A 105 1.05 0.72 8.14
CA TRP A 105 1.70 0.25 9.36
C TRP A 105 1.51 -1.26 9.57
N ASN A 106 0.28 -1.76 9.39
CA ASN A 106 -0.03 -3.19 9.53
C ASN A 106 0.78 -4.05 8.55
N ASN A 107 0.87 -3.64 7.28
CA ASN A 107 1.67 -4.32 6.26
C ASN A 107 3.15 -4.33 6.66
N THR A 108 3.66 -3.19 7.12
CA THR A 108 5.06 -3.04 7.56
C THR A 108 5.39 -3.99 8.72
N LEU A 109 4.56 -4.01 9.76
CA LEU A 109 4.74 -4.93 10.89
C LEU A 109 4.63 -6.40 10.46
N SER A 110 3.69 -6.70 9.57
CA SER A 110 3.50 -8.06 9.06
C SER A 110 4.69 -8.54 8.24
N ILE A 111 5.29 -7.66 7.42
CA ILE A 111 6.53 -7.95 6.69
C ILE A 111 7.66 -8.30 7.66
N ILE A 112 7.86 -7.46 8.68
CA ILE A 112 8.90 -7.67 9.69
C ILE A 112 8.66 -8.99 10.42
N GLN A 113 7.43 -9.22 10.89
CA GLN A 113 7.05 -10.45 11.59
C GLN A 113 7.30 -11.68 10.73
N GLN A 114 6.83 -11.68 9.48
CA GLN A 114 7.01 -12.81 8.57
C GLN A 114 8.50 -13.06 8.28
N ALA A 115 9.29 -12.02 8.08
CA ALA A 115 10.73 -12.13 7.86
C ALA A 115 11.45 -12.74 9.08
N VAL A 116 11.07 -12.33 10.30
CA VAL A 116 11.61 -12.89 11.54
C VAL A 116 11.23 -14.35 11.70
N ILE A 117 9.97 -14.72 11.42
CA ILE A 117 9.51 -16.11 11.52
C ILE A 117 10.24 -17.00 10.51
N MET A 118 10.31 -16.61 9.24
CA MET A 118 11.01 -17.38 8.20
C MET A 118 12.47 -17.59 8.56
N LYS A 119 13.15 -16.54 9.03
CA LYS A 119 14.55 -16.62 9.48
C LYS A 119 14.71 -17.59 10.65
N ARG A 120 13.78 -17.59 11.62
CA ARG A 120 13.81 -18.51 12.78
C ARG A 120 13.51 -19.96 12.40
N GLN A 121 12.68 -20.17 11.39
CA GLN A 121 12.29 -21.50 10.90
C GLN A 121 13.24 -22.06 9.83
N GLY A 122 14.28 -21.32 9.45
CA GLY A 122 15.17 -21.71 8.35
C GLY A 122 14.50 -21.66 6.97
N ALA A 123 13.33 -21.03 6.87
CA ALA A 123 12.63 -20.83 5.61
C ALA A 123 13.29 -19.69 4.81
N LYS A 124 13.32 -19.86 3.49
CA LYS A 124 13.88 -18.87 2.58
C LYS A 124 12.96 -17.65 2.47
N ILE A 125 13.55 -16.47 2.47
CA ILE A 125 12.82 -15.22 2.25
C ILE A 125 12.67 -15.00 0.74
N GLU A 126 11.51 -15.35 0.19
CA GLU A 126 11.25 -15.30 -1.26
C GLU A 126 11.20 -13.87 -1.85
N LEU A 127 11.16 -12.85 -1.00
CA LEU A 127 11.04 -11.44 -1.39
C LEU A 127 12.04 -11.04 -2.49
N TRP A 128 13.32 -11.33 -2.28
CA TRP A 128 14.38 -10.89 -3.19
C TRP A 128 14.33 -11.62 -4.53
N ASP A 129 13.97 -12.90 -4.51
CA ASP A 129 13.90 -13.70 -5.74
C ASP A 129 12.67 -13.35 -6.56
N ASN A 130 11.53 -13.15 -5.88
CA ASN A 130 10.31 -12.66 -6.52
C ASN A 130 10.50 -11.27 -7.15
N LEU A 131 11.24 -10.37 -6.49
CA LEU A 131 11.56 -9.04 -7.03
C LEU A 131 12.50 -9.12 -8.23
N ARG A 132 13.55 -9.93 -8.17
CA ARG A 132 14.46 -10.16 -9.31
C ARG A 132 13.74 -10.77 -10.50
N GLY A 133 12.79 -11.68 -10.25
CA GLY A 133 11.98 -12.32 -11.29
C GLY A 133 11.13 -11.36 -12.12
N LEU A 134 10.82 -10.15 -11.62
CA LEU A 134 10.08 -9.13 -12.37
C LEU A 134 10.92 -8.42 -13.43
N PHE A 135 12.20 -8.21 -13.15
CA PHE A 135 13.13 -7.51 -14.04
C PHE A 135 14.02 -8.46 -14.85
N GLY A 136 14.04 -9.74 -14.47
CA GLY A 136 14.73 -10.78 -15.21
C GLY A 136 14.09 -10.99 -16.58
N ARG A 137 14.90 -10.93 -17.64
CA ARG A 137 14.47 -11.34 -19.00
C ARG A 137 13.88 -12.75 -18.93
N LYS A 138 12.58 -12.89 -19.19
CA LYS A 138 11.99 -14.19 -19.52
C LYS A 138 12.72 -14.70 -20.75
N LYS A 139 13.49 -15.78 -20.64
CA LYS A 139 13.93 -16.52 -21.83
C LYS A 139 12.66 -16.90 -22.59
N PRO A 140 12.60 -16.70 -23.92
CA PRO A 140 11.48 -17.20 -24.71
C PRO A 140 11.34 -18.69 -24.41
N ALA A 141 10.13 -19.13 -24.06
CA ALA A 141 9.85 -20.56 -24.05
C ALA A 141 9.98 -21.04 -25.49
N GLU A 142 10.91 -21.98 -25.72
CA GLU A 142 10.98 -22.77 -26.96
C GLU A 142 9.75 -23.68 -27.08
#